data_AF-A0AAW7CFS5-F1
#
_entry.id   AF-A0AAW7CFS5-F1
#
_cell.length_a   1.000
_cell.length_b   1.000
_cell.length_c   1.000
_cell.angle_alpha   90.00
_cell.angle_beta   90.00
_cell.angle_gamma   90.00
#
_symmetry.space_group_name_H-M   'P 1'
#
loop_
_entity.id
_entity.type
_entity.pdbx_description
1 polymer ?
#
loop_
_entity_poly.entity_id
_entity_poly.type
_entity_poly.pdbx_seq_one_letter_code
_entity_poly.pdbx_strand_id
1 'polypeptide(L)'
;MAKQNKAFKFRLLPNKEQSALLAKTFGCVRFVYNKMLAERKETYEKFKDDKELLKKQKFPTPAKYKSEFPFLKEVDSLALANAQMNLQTAYKNFFEG
;
A
#
# COMPACT_ATOMS: atom_id res chain seq x y z
N MET A 1 0.64 43.36 2.53
CA MET A 1 1.30 42.74 1.35
C MET A 1 0.87 41.29 1.25
N ALA A 2 0.32 40.85 0.11
CA ALA A 2 -0.11 39.47 -0.07
C ALA A 2 1.10 38.53 -0.23
N LYS A 3 1.16 37.45 0.54
CA LYS A 3 2.24 36.46 0.49
C LYS A 3 2.15 35.67 -0.83
N GLN A 4 3.08 35.88 -1.76
CA GLN A 4 3.19 35.03 -2.95
C GLN A 4 3.95 33.75 -2.61
N ASN A 5 3.29 32.60 -2.78
CA ASN A 5 3.93 31.30 -2.68
C ASN A 5 4.60 30.97 -4.02
N LYS A 6 5.89 30.68 -4.01
CA LYS A 6 6.64 30.21 -5.18
C LYS A 6 6.71 28.68 -5.17
N ALA A 7 6.48 28.06 -6.32
CA ALA A 7 6.65 26.62 -6.52
C ALA A 7 7.60 26.37 -7.69
N PHE A 8 8.40 25.30 -7.60
CA PHE A 8 9.35 24.91 -8.63
C PHE A 8 9.07 23.47 -9.07
N LYS A 9 9.28 23.18 -10.35
CA LYS A 9 9.12 21.85 -10.94
C LYS A 9 10.44 21.43 -11.57
N PHE A 10 10.97 20.29 -11.14
CA PHE A 10 12.21 19.73 -11.65
C PHE A 10 11.99 18.30 -12.13
N ARG A 11 12.77 17.89 -13.15
CA ARG A 11 12.85 16.48 -13.55
C ARG A 11 13.88 15.78 -12.66
N LEU A 12 13.49 14.65 -12.07
CA LEU A 12 14.44 13.77 -11.40
C LEU A 12 15.29 13.04 -12.44
N LEU A 13 16.61 13.04 -12.25
CA LEU A 13 17.58 12.30 -13.06
C LEU A 13 18.31 11.30 -12.14
N PRO A 14 17.67 10.17 -11.80
CA PRO A 14 18.26 9.20 -10.88
C PRO A 14 19.48 8.52 -11.50
N ASN A 15 20.49 8.27 -10.68
CA ASN A 15 21.61 7.40 -11.06
C ASN A 15 21.16 5.92 -11.09
N LYS A 16 22.08 5.01 -11.44
CA LYS A 16 21.77 3.57 -11.55
C LYS A 16 21.23 2.97 -10.25
N GLU A 17 21.84 3.29 -9.11
CA GLU A 17 21.44 2.77 -7.81
C GLU A 17 20.06 3.29 -7.38
N GLN A 18 19.82 4.59 -7.58
CA GLN A 18 18.52 5.22 -7.30
C GLN A 18 17.42 4.63 -8.18
N SER A 19 17.71 4.41 -9.48
CA SER A 19 16.76 3.80 -10.41
C SER A 19 16.39 2.37 -9.99
N ALA A 20 17.39 1.58 -9.56
CA ALA A 20 17.17 0.24 -9.03
C ALA A 20 16.33 0.27 -7.73
N LEU A 21 16.62 1.19 -6.81
CA LEU A 21 15.87 1.36 -5.56
C LEU A 21 14.42 1.75 -5.83
N LEU A 22 14.16 2.67 -6.76
CA LEU A 22 12.81 3.05 -7.17
C LEU A 22 12.05 1.86 -7.75
N ALA A 23 12.67 1.11 -8.66
CA ALA A 23 12.06 -0.08 -9.26
C ALA A 23 11.71 -1.14 -8.19
N LYS A 24 12.63 -1.42 -7.26
CA LYS A 24 12.37 -2.30 -6.11
C LYS A 24 11.21 -1.79 -5.26
N THR A 25 11.20 -0.50 -4.96
CA THR A 25 10.16 0.15 -4.15
C THR A 25 8.79 -0.01 -4.80
N PHE A 26 8.66 0.31 -6.09
CA PHE A 26 7.40 0.16 -6.82
C PHE A 26 6.95 -1.30 -6.89
N GLY A 27 7.88 -2.22 -7.13
CA GLY A 27 7.61 -3.66 -7.14
C GLY A 27 7.08 -4.15 -5.79
N CYS A 28 7.74 -3.78 -4.69
CA CYS A 28 7.33 -4.16 -3.34
C CYS A 28 5.97 -3.55 -2.95
N VAL A 29 5.73 -2.27 -3.27
CA VAL A 29 4.44 -1.60 -3.02
C VAL A 29 3.31 -2.30 -3.77
N ARG A 30 3.52 -2.60 -5.06
CA ARG A 30 2.53 -3.32 -5.89
C ARG A 30 2.26 -4.72 -5.35
N PHE A 31 3.31 -5.43 -4.96
CA PHE A 31 3.19 -6.76 -4.37
C PHE A 31 2.35 -6.73 -3.09
N VAL A 32 2.69 -5.86 -2.13
CA VAL A 32 1.97 -5.74 -0.86
C VAL A 32 0.51 -5.35 -1.10
N TYR A 33 0.24 -4.38 -1.97
CA TYR A 33 -1.13 -3.98 -2.29
C TYR A 33 -1.95 -5.18 -2.81
N ASN A 34 -1.42 -5.91 -3.78
CA ASN A 34 -2.11 -7.05 -4.39
C ASN A 34 -2.31 -8.20 -3.40
N LYS A 35 -1.29 -8.51 -2.58
CA LYS A 35 -1.37 -9.55 -1.55
C LYS A 35 -2.47 -9.24 -0.54
N MET A 36 -2.49 -8.01 -0.02
CA MET A 36 -3.51 -7.56 0.94
C MET A 36 -4.91 -7.52 0.30
N LEU A 37 -5.02 -7.10 -0.97
CA LEU A 37 -6.30 -7.10 -1.68
C LEU A 37 -6.84 -8.52 -1.85
N ALA A 38 -5.99 -9.49 -2.20
CA ALA A 38 -6.38 -10.88 -2.31
C ALA A 38 -6.90 -11.41 -0.97
N GLU A 39 -6.18 -11.19 0.13
CA GLU A 39 -6.61 -11.58 1.48
C GLU A 39 -7.95 -10.93 1.89
N ARG A 40 -8.18 -9.66 1.51
CA ARG A 40 -9.46 -8.99 1.75
C ARG A 40 -10.60 -9.61 0.95
N LYS A 41 -10.39 -9.93 -0.32
CA LYS A 41 -11.39 -10.59 -1.16
C LYS A 41 -11.74 -11.96 -0.60
N GLU A 42 -10.74 -12.77 -0.23
CA GLU A 42 -10.99 -14.08 0.39
C GLU A 42 -11.77 -13.95 1.71
N THR A 43 -11.40 -12.99 2.55
CA THR A 43 -12.11 -12.72 3.82
C THR A 43 -13.55 -12.29 3.56
N TYR A 44 -13.77 -11.42 2.57
CA TYR A 44 -15.11 -10.98 2.19
C TYR A 44 -15.96 -12.14 1.70
N GLU A 45 -15.47 -12.96 0.76
CA GLU A 45 -16.23 -14.09 0.24
C GLU A 45 -16.60 -15.11 1.32
N LYS A 46 -15.73 -15.31 2.33
CA LYS A 46 -15.99 -16.22 3.45
C LYS A 46 -17.07 -15.72 4.40
N PHE A 47 -17.22 -14.40 4.57
CA PHE A 47 -18.04 -13.82 5.63
C PHE A 47 -19.10 -12.83 5.14
N LYS A 48 -19.28 -12.67 3.82
CA LYS A 48 -20.25 -11.73 3.24
C LYS A 48 -21.69 -11.94 3.72
N ASP A 49 -22.05 -13.17 4.08
CA ASP A 49 -23.38 -13.52 4.57
C ASP A 49 -23.58 -13.23 6.07
N ASP A 50 -22.49 -13.09 6.85
CA ASP A 50 -22.51 -12.70 8.27
C ASP A 50 -21.81 -11.34 8.47
N LYS A 51 -22.62 -10.28 8.46
CA LYS A 51 -22.13 -8.91 8.60
C LYS A 51 -21.44 -8.63 9.93
N GLU A 52 -21.85 -9.28 11.01
CA GLU A 52 -21.25 -9.04 12.33
C GLU A 52 -19.89 -9.72 12.44
N LEU A 53 -19.74 -10.90 11.85
CA LEU A 53 -18.46 -11.60 11.80
C LEU A 53 -17.50 -10.95 10.79
N LEU A 54 -18.00 -10.42 9.67
CA LEU A 54 -17.21 -9.64 8.72
C LEU A 54 -16.62 -8.37 9.35
N LYS A 55 -17.42 -7.62 10.13
CA LYS A 55 -16.95 -6.40 10.84
C LYS A 55 -15.86 -6.69 11.88
N LYS A 56 -15.83 -7.89 12.45
CA LYS A 56 -14.84 -8.31 13.45
C LYS A 56 -13.49 -8.68 12.85
N GLN A 57 -13.40 -8.87 11.53
CA GLN A 57 -12.15 -9.26 10.87
C GLN A 57 -11.11 -8.14 10.96
N LYS A 58 -9.90 -8.51 11.38
CA LYS A 58 -8.75 -7.62 11.45
C LYS A 58 -7.75 -7.95 10.35
N PHE A 59 -7.34 -6.94 9.60
CA PHE A 59 -6.33 -7.10 8.56
C PHE A 59 -4.93 -6.80 9.12
N PRO A 60 -3.92 -7.61 8.77
CA PRO A 60 -2.56 -7.40 9.23
C PRO A 60 -1.91 -6.19 8.58
N THR A 61 -0.81 -5.71 9.17
CA THR A 61 0.05 -4.70 8.56
C THR A 61 1.06 -5.36 7.61
N PRO A 62 1.64 -4.60 6.66
CA PRO A 62 2.69 -5.09 5.77
C PRO A 62 3.89 -5.75 6.48
N ALA A 63 4.11 -5.44 7.76
CA ALA A 63 5.18 -6.03 8.57
C ALA A 63 5.04 -7.56 8.67
N LYS A 64 3.82 -8.10 8.66
CA LYS A 64 3.56 -9.55 8.69
C LYS A 64 4.24 -10.28 7.52
N TYR A 65 4.31 -9.64 6.35
CA TYR A 65 4.85 -10.25 5.14
C TYR A 65 6.38 -10.28 5.10
N LYS A 66 7.07 -9.52 5.96
CA LYS A 66 8.54 -9.39 5.91
C LYS A 66 9.30 -10.66 6.34
N SER A 67 8.65 -11.56 7.07
CA SER A 67 9.23 -12.86 7.43
C SER A 67 9.18 -13.83 6.24
N GLU A 68 8.06 -13.86 5.52
CA GLU A 68 7.83 -14.70 4.35
C GLU A 68 8.53 -14.17 3.09
N PHE A 69 8.61 -12.84 2.97
CA PHE A 69 9.17 -12.13 1.82
C PHE A 69 10.28 -11.16 2.25
N PRO A 70 11.52 -11.64 2.43
CA PRO A 70 12.63 -10.84 2.93
C PRO A 70 12.96 -9.61 2.07
N PHE A 71 12.70 -9.65 0.75
CA PHE A 71 12.93 -8.53 -0.16
C PHE A 71 12.12 -7.28 0.21
N LEU A 72 11.03 -7.41 0.97
CA LEU A 72 10.26 -6.28 1.51
C LEU A 72 11.03 -5.47 2.57
N LYS A 73 12.18 -5.97 3.06
CA LYS A 73 13.08 -5.25 3.95
C LYS A 73 14.07 -4.35 3.19
N GLU A 74 14.17 -4.48 1.87
CA GLU A 74 15.12 -3.70 1.04
C GLU A 74 14.61 -2.29 0.70
N VAL A 75 13.35 -2.00 1.01
CA VAL A 75 12.68 -0.75 0.64
C VAL A 75 12.13 -0.03 1.86
N ASP A 76 11.85 1.25 1.70
CA ASP A 76 11.29 2.08 2.76
C ASP A 76 9.98 1.50 3.32
N SER A 77 9.89 1.44 4.65
CA SER A 77 8.72 0.87 5.32
C SER A 77 7.47 1.74 5.18
N LEU A 78 7.62 3.06 5.04
CA LEU A 78 6.48 3.97 4.88
C LEU A 78 5.86 3.79 3.49
N ALA A 79 6.64 3.49 2.46
CA ALA A 79 6.12 3.13 1.14
C ALA A 79 5.17 1.92 1.22
N LEU A 80 5.54 0.88 1.98
CA LEU A 80 4.68 -0.29 2.18
C LEU A 80 3.45 0.03 3.04
N ALA A 81 3.60 0.84 4.09
CA ALA A 81 2.47 1.30 4.91
C ALA A 81 1.47 2.12 4.08
N ASN A 82 1.95 2.98 3.20
CA ASN A 82 1.11 3.75 2.27
C ASN A 82 0.35 2.83 1.30
N ALA A 83 0.92 1.69 0.89
CA ALA A 83 0.21 0.69 0.10
C ALA A 83 -1.05 0.17 0.83
N GLN A 84 -0.93 -0.11 2.14
CA GLN A 84 -2.07 -0.48 2.98
C GLN A 84 -3.09 0.66 3.07
N MET A 85 -2.66 1.89 3.30
CA MET A 85 -3.57 3.05 3.42
C MET A 85 -4.32 3.29 2.12
N ASN A 86 -3.64 3.23 0.98
CA ASN A 86 -4.25 3.33 -0.35
C ASN A 86 -5.30 2.22 -0.57
N LEU A 87 -5.01 1.00 -0.13
CA LEU A 87 -5.98 -0.11 -0.19
C LEU A 87 -7.16 0.12 0.75
N GLN A 88 -6.95 0.66 1.96
CA GLN A 88 -8.04 1.03 2.87
C GLN A 88 -8.99 2.03 2.22
N THR A 89 -8.45 3.11 1.65
CA THR A 89 -9.24 4.12 0.93
C THR A 89 -9.97 3.53 -0.27
N ALA A 90 -9.28 2.78 -1.13
CA ALA A 90 -9.89 2.18 -2.32
C ALA A 90 -11.02 1.20 -1.96
N TYR A 91 -10.81 0.38 -0.93
CA TYR A 91 -11.83 -0.58 -0.48
C TYR A 91 -13.03 0.13 0.16
N LYS A 92 -12.80 1.18 0.96
CA LYS A 92 -13.87 2.01 1.51
C LYS A 92 -14.72 2.61 0.38
N ASN A 93 -14.07 3.27 -0.59
CA ASN A 93 -14.75 3.89 -1.73
C ASN A 93 -15.58 2.88 -2.55
N PHE A 94 -15.09 1.65 -2.71
CA PHE A 94 -15.81 0.60 -3.44
C PHE A 94 -17.17 0.25 -2.81
N PHE A 95 -17.29 0.29 -1.48
CA PHE A 95 -18.55 -0.01 -0.78
C PHE A 95 -19.39 1.23 -0.48
N GLU A 96 -18.79 2.43 -0.50
CA GLU A 96 -19.52 3.68 -0.22
C GLU A 96 -20.29 4.22 -1.42
N GLY A 97 -19.92 3.85 -2.65
CA GLY A 97 -20.70 4.11 -3.87
C GLY A 97 -21.01 5.58 -4.13
#